data_AF-A0A6B3E9U3-F1
#
_entry.id   AF-A0A6B3E9U3-F1
#
_cell.length_a   1.000
_cell.length_b   1.000
_cell.length_c   1.000
_cell.angle_alpha   90.00
_cell.angle_beta   90.00
_cell.angle_gamma   90.00
#
_symmetry.space_group_name_H-M   'P 1'
#
loop_
_entity.id
_entity.type
_entity.pdbx_description
1 polymer ?
#
loop_
_entity_poly.entity_id
_entity_poly.type
_entity_poly.pdbx_seq_one_letter_code
_entity_poly.pdbx_strand_id
1 'polypeptide(L)' 'ADLGNDVLAQHTFARLIDSGDLERHVRQSRIRHRRRRDAMIGALGRHLPHAVVHGAAAGLHLTVTFDRSVPDTEVAAAA' A
#
# COMPACT_ATOMS: atom_id res chain seq x y z
N ALA A 1 -19.91 -23.14 5.91
CA ALA A 1 -18.87 -23.87 6.64
C ALA A 1 -17.64 -22.98 6.66
N ASP A 2 -17.14 -22.66 7.85
CA ASP A 2 -15.95 -21.84 8.04
C ASP A 2 -14.75 -22.51 7.36
N LEU A 3 -13.97 -21.75 6.59
CA LEU A 3 -12.93 -22.25 5.68
C LEU A 3 -11.65 -22.68 6.43
N GLY A 4 -11.78 -23.35 7.56
CA GLY A 4 -10.66 -23.91 8.33
C GLY A 4 -9.76 -22.85 9.00
N ASN A 5 -10.27 -21.65 9.27
CA ASN A 5 -9.52 -20.65 10.02
C ASN A 5 -9.44 -21.05 11.51
N ASP A 6 -8.27 -20.94 12.13
CA ASP A 6 -8.02 -21.30 13.53
C ASP A 6 -8.98 -20.53 14.47
N VAL A 7 -9.69 -21.26 15.34
CA VAL A 7 -10.70 -20.73 16.27
C VAL A 7 -10.08 -19.69 17.21
N LEU A 8 -8.79 -19.85 17.59
CA LEU A 8 -8.09 -18.85 18.38
C LEU A 8 -7.91 -17.53 17.63
N ALA A 9 -7.57 -17.59 16.33
CA ALA A 9 -7.43 -16.40 15.50
C ALA A 9 -8.77 -15.67 15.34
N GLN A 10 -9.87 -16.41 15.21
CA GLN A 10 -11.21 -15.83 15.14
C GLN A 10 -11.62 -15.11 16.42
N HIS A 11 -11.46 -15.75 17.57
CA HIS A 11 -11.76 -15.12 18.86
C HIS A 11 -10.87 -13.92 19.13
N THR A 12 -9.59 -13.99 18.76
CA THR A 12 -8.67 -12.86 18.88
C THR A 12 -9.13 -11.71 17.99
N PHE A 13 -9.50 -11.98 16.74
CA PHE A 13 -9.98 -10.95 15.81
C PHE A 13 -11.30 -10.31 16.28
N ALA A 14 -12.25 -11.12 16.77
CA ALA A 14 -13.49 -10.62 17.36
C ALA A 14 -13.21 -9.67 18.54
N ARG A 15 -12.28 -10.05 19.44
CA ARG A 15 -11.88 -9.19 20.55
C ARG A 15 -11.25 -7.87 20.10
N LEU A 16 -10.45 -7.88 19.03
CA LEU A 16 -9.84 -6.66 18.47
C LEU A 16 -10.87 -5.71 17.85
N ILE A 17 -11.96 -6.26 17.30
CA ILE A 17 -13.11 -5.48 16.83
C ILE A 17 -13.87 -4.91 18.03
N ASP A 18 -14.26 -5.76 18.97
CA ASP A 18 -15.08 -5.35 20.12
C ASP A 18 -14.37 -4.32 21.03
N SER A 19 -13.03 -4.40 21.14
CA SER A 19 -12.23 -3.42 21.89
C SER A 19 -11.98 -2.11 21.14
N GLY A 20 -12.27 -2.04 19.84
CA GLY A 20 -11.97 -0.91 18.97
C GLY A 20 -10.48 -0.79 18.57
N ASP A 21 -9.66 -1.79 18.89
CA ASP A 21 -8.23 -1.78 18.58
C ASP A 21 -7.97 -1.97 17.09
N LEU A 22 -8.82 -2.72 16.38
CA LEU A 22 -8.73 -2.88 14.93
C LEU A 22 -8.92 -1.53 14.22
N GLU A 23 -9.95 -0.76 14.58
CA GLU A 23 -10.23 0.55 14.00
C GLU A 23 -9.10 1.54 14.29
N ARG A 24 -8.58 1.52 15.52
CA ARG A 24 -7.42 2.34 15.91
C ARG A 24 -6.20 1.99 15.06
N HIS A 25 -5.92 0.70 14.88
CA HIS A 25 -4.84 0.20 14.04
C HIS A 25 -5.03 0.66 12.58
N VAL A 26 -6.21 0.46 12.00
CA VAL A 26 -6.51 0.87 10.62
C VAL A 26 -6.35 2.38 10.47
N ARG A 27 -6.81 3.19 11.43
CA ARG A 27 -6.64 4.65 11.40
C ARG A 27 -5.16 5.05 11.40
N GLN A 28 -4.37 4.48 12.29
CA GLN A 28 -2.92 4.74 12.33
C GLN A 28 -2.22 4.29 11.05
N SER A 29 -2.55 3.09 10.56
CA SER A 29 -2.05 2.55 9.31
C SER A 29 -2.40 3.47 8.14
N ARG A 30 -3.63 3.99 8.02
CA ARG A 30 -4.02 4.93 6.96
C ARG A 30 -3.17 6.20 6.95
N ILE A 31 -2.86 6.76 8.12
CA ILE A 31 -2.01 7.95 8.25
C ILE A 31 -0.59 7.64 7.76
N ARG A 32 -0.01 6.52 8.20
CA ARG A 32 1.34 6.10 7.78
C ARG A 32 1.42 5.86 6.27
N HIS A 33 0.44 5.19 5.69
CA HIS A 33 0.42 4.92 4.26
C HIS A 33 0.25 6.19 3.44
N ARG A 34 -0.59 7.14 3.88
CA ARG A 34 -0.71 8.45 3.24
C ARG A 34 0.62 9.21 3.25
N ARG A 35 1.28 9.31 4.41
CA ARG A 35 2.59 9.99 4.52
C ARG A 35 3.64 9.36 3.60
N ARG A 36 3.70 8.02 3.54
CA ARG A 36 4.62 7.31 2.65
C ARG A 36 4.31 7.56 1.18
N ARG A 37 3.02 7.51 0.80
CA ARG A 37 2.56 7.78 -0.56
C ARG A 37 2.96 9.19 -1.01
N ASP A 38 2.69 10.20 -0.17
CA ASP A 38 2.96 11.59 -0.51
C ASP A 38 4.48 11.84 -0.63
N ALA A 39 5.29 11.23 0.25
CA ALA A 39 6.74 11.27 0.15
C ALA A 39 7.28 10.60 -1.13
N MET A 40 6.71 9.44 -1.51
CA MET A 40 7.08 8.73 -2.74
C MET A 40 6.71 9.55 -3.98
N ILE A 41 5.49 10.09 -4.05
CA ILE A 41 5.06 10.97 -5.16
C ILE A 41 6.01 12.17 -5.29
N GLY A 42 6.35 12.81 -4.17
CA GLY A 42 7.30 13.92 -4.16
C GLY A 42 8.71 13.52 -4.64
N ALA A 43 9.18 12.31 -4.31
CA ALA A 43 10.46 11.80 -4.79
C ALA A 43 10.43 11.47 -6.29
N LEU A 44 9.38 10.80 -6.76
CA LEU A 44 9.17 10.49 -8.18
C LEU A 44 9.13 11.77 -9.02
N GLY A 45 8.41 12.81 -8.57
CA GLY A 45 8.39 14.10 -9.27
C GLY A 45 9.76 14.79 -9.36
N ARG A 46 10.65 14.57 -8.40
CA ARG A 46 12.03 15.13 -8.43
C ARG A 46 12.99 14.32 -9.29
N HIS A 47 12.90 13.00 -9.25
CA HIS A 47 13.90 12.12 -9.85
C HIS A 47 13.48 11.54 -11.21
N LEU A 48 12.18 11.54 -11.50
CA LEU A 48 11.59 10.99 -12.72
C LEU A 48 10.54 11.97 -13.28
N PRO A 49 10.95 13.19 -13.70
CA PRO A 49 10.02 14.27 -14.05
C PRO A 49 9.15 13.98 -15.28
N HIS A 50 9.54 13.03 -16.13
CA HIS A 50 8.77 12.60 -17.30
C HIS A 50 7.86 11.39 -17.03
N ALA A 51 7.93 10.80 -15.85
CA ALA A 51 7.10 9.68 -15.49
C ALA A 51 5.72 10.16 -15.00
N VAL A 52 4.68 9.41 -15.36
CA VAL A 52 3.31 9.68 -14.94
C VAL A 52 2.93 8.72 -13.81
N VAL A 53 2.51 9.26 -12.67
CA VAL A 53 2.03 8.49 -11.52
C VAL A 53 0.51 8.32 -11.62
N HIS A 54 0.06 7.07 -11.54
CA HIS A 54 -1.33 6.65 -11.59
C HIS A 54 -1.80 6.08 -10.24
N GLY A 55 -3.12 6.06 -10.04
CA GLY A 55 -3.73 5.28 -8.96
C GLY A 55 -3.52 5.83 -7.55
N ALA A 56 -3.25 7.13 -7.39
CA ALA A 56 -2.96 7.70 -6.07
C ALA A 56 -4.17 7.82 -5.12
N ALA A 57 -5.37 7.31 -5.47
CA ALA A 57 -6.60 7.57 -4.70
C ALA A 57 -6.89 6.58 -3.56
N ALA A 58 -6.45 5.32 -3.63
CA ALA A 58 -6.60 4.33 -2.56
C ALA A 58 -5.67 3.12 -2.75
N GLY A 59 -5.11 2.59 -1.65
CA GLY A 59 -4.29 1.37 -1.67
C GLY A 59 -2.88 1.55 -1.08
N LEU A 60 -2.07 0.51 -1.26
CA LEU A 60 -0.68 0.41 -0.76
C LEU A 60 0.36 0.44 -1.88
N HIS A 61 -0.05 0.76 -3.11
CA HIS A 61 0.79 0.76 -4.29
C HIS A 61 0.63 2.06 -5.07
N LEU A 62 1.60 2.33 -5.94
CA LEU A 62 1.54 3.33 -6.99
C LEU A 62 1.86 2.63 -8.31
N THR A 63 1.20 3.06 -9.38
CA THR A 63 1.58 2.65 -10.74
C THR A 63 2.27 3.82 -11.40
N VAL A 64 3.37 3.57 -12.09
CA VAL A 64 4.16 4.61 -12.76
C VAL A 64 4.38 4.19 -14.20
N THR A 65 4.05 5.06 -15.15
CA THR A 65 4.35 4.85 -16.57
C THR A 65 5.47 5.79 -16.98
N PHE A 66 6.43 5.26 -17.73
CA PHE A 66 7.52 6.02 -18.31
C PHE A 66 7.15 6.48 -19.73
N ASP A 67 7.74 7.57 -20.17
CA ASP A 67 7.60 8.12 -21.53
C ASP A 67 8.21 7.20 -22.60
N ARG A 68 9.23 6.44 -22.23
CA ARG A 68 9.85 5.39 -23.05
C ARG A 68 9.35 4.01 -22.66
N SER A 69 9.18 3.14 -23.66
CA SER A 69 8.97 1.71 -23.43
C SER A 69 10.27 1.11 -22.86
N VAL A 70 10.24 0.67 -21.60
CA VAL A 70 11.33 -0.08 -20.96
C VAL A 70 10.80 -1.46 -20.60
N PRO A 71 11.51 -2.56 -20.91
CA PRO A 71 11.17 -3.87 -20.40
C PRO A 71 11.11 -3.85 -18.87
N ASP A 72 9.98 -4.28 -18.31
CA ASP A 72 9.77 -4.30 -16.86
C ASP A 72 10.76 -5.23 -16.14
N THR A 73 11.18 -6.31 -16.79
CA THR A 73 12.20 -7.23 -16.29
C THR A 73 13.58 -6.58 -16.12
N GLU A 74 13.99 -5.71 -17.05
CA GLU A 74 15.25 -4.97 -16.94
C GLU A 74 15.20 -3.93 -15.81
N VAL A 75 14.08 -3.23 -15.67
CA VAL A 75 13.86 -2.30 -14.56
C VAL A 75 13.88 -3.03 -13.21
N ALA A 76 13.22 -4.19 -13.12
CA ALA A 76 13.17 -4.98 -11.90
C ALA A 76 14.53 -5.55 -11.51
N ALA A 77 15.38 -5.93 -12.48
CA ALA A 77 16.72 -6.43 -12.22
C ALA A 77 17.71 -5.34 -11.77
N ALA A 78 17.45 -4.08 -12.13
CA ALA A 78 18.31 -2.94 -11.81
C ALA A 78 17.96 -2.22 -10.49
N ALA A 79 16.83 -2.57 -9.87
CA ALA A 79 16.31 -1.98 -8.63
C ALA A 79 16.86 -2.68 -7.38
#